data_AF-A0A7P0T9Z5-F1
#
_entry.id   AF-A0A7P0T9Z5-F1
#
_cell.length_a   1.000
_cell.length_b   1.000
_cell.length_c   1.000
_cell.angle_alpha   90.00
_cell.angle_beta   90.00
_cell.angle_gamma   90.00
#
_symmetry.space_group_name_H-M   'P 1'
#
loop_
_entity.id
_entity.type
_entity.pdbx_description
1 polymer ?
#
loop_
_entity_poly.entity_id
_entity_poly.type
_entity_poly.pdbx_seq_one_letter_code
_entity_poly.pdbx_strand_id
1 'polypeptide(L)'
;MDLYSTPAAALDRFVARRLQPRKEFVEKARRALGALAAALRERGGRLGAAAPRVLKTVKGGSSGRGTALKGGCDSELVIFLDCFKSYVDQRARRAEILSEMRASLESWWQNPVPGLRLTFPEQSVPGALQFRLTSVDLEDWMDVSLVPAFNVLGQAGSGVKPKPQVYSTLLNSGCQGGEHAACFTELRRNFVNIRPAKLKNLILLVKHWYHQACDPGPS
;
A
#
# COMPACT_ATOMS: atom_id res chain seq x y z
N MET A 1 21.80 1.79 -20.14
CA MET A 1 21.06 0.98 -21.12
C MET A 1 19.61 1.10 -20.78
N ASP A 2 18.88 1.63 -21.73
CA ASP A 2 17.44 1.80 -21.69
C ASP A 2 16.72 0.52 -22.14
N LEU A 3 15.43 0.37 -21.82
CA LEU A 3 14.67 -0.84 -22.13
C LEU A 3 14.69 -1.15 -23.63
N TYR A 4 14.42 -0.15 -24.48
CA TYR A 4 14.31 -0.33 -25.93
C TYR A 4 15.63 -0.71 -26.62
N SER A 5 16.77 -0.31 -26.04
CA SER A 5 18.09 -0.68 -26.55
C SER A 5 18.59 -2.03 -26.01
N THR A 6 17.83 -2.69 -25.12
CA THR A 6 18.23 -3.96 -24.51
C THR A 6 17.77 -5.13 -25.39
N PRO A 7 18.67 -5.98 -25.91
CA PRO A 7 18.29 -7.16 -26.68
C PRO A 7 17.41 -8.11 -25.88
N ALA A 8 16.51 -8.85 -26.55
CA ALA A 8 15.58 -9.78 -25.90
C ALA A 8 16.28 -10.78 -24.96
N ALA A 9 17.42 -11.33 -25.38
CA ALA A 9 18.21 -12.27 -24.58
C ALA A 9 18.81 -11.67 -23.29
N ALA A 10 18.87 -10.34 -23.18
CA ALA A 10 19.44 -9.63 -22.02
C ALA A 10 18.38 -9.08 -21.05
N LEU A 11 17.08 -9.27 -21.33
CA LEU A 11 16.00 -8.71 -20.52
C LEU A 11 16.01 -9.18 -19.06
N ASP A 12 16.36 -10.45 -18.81
CA ASP A 12 16.50 -10.95 -17.44
C ASP A 12 17.58 -10.22 -16.65
N ARG A 13 18.74 -9.97 -17.29
CA ARG A 13 19.84 -9.22 -16.71
C ARG A 13 19.43 -7.76 -16.47
N PHE A 14 18.64 -7.19 -17.38
CA PHE A 14 18.08 -5.84 -17.22
C PHE A 14 17.16 -5.77 -15.99
N VAL A 15 16.21 -6.70 -15.86
CA VAL A 15 15.31 -6.77 -14.68
C VAL A 15 16.13 -6.87 -13.39
N ALA A 16 17.08 -7.79 -13.32
CA ALA A 16 17.87 -8.03 -12.12
C ALA A 16 18.74 -6.81 -11.71
N ARG A 17 19.30 -6.08 -12.68
CA ARG A 17 20.21 -4.96 -12.39
C ARG A 17 19.53 -3.61 -12.25
N ARG A 18 18.40 -3.40 -12.92
CA ARG A 18 17.75 -2.09 -13.04
C ARG A 18 16.41 -2.00 -12.31
N LEU A 19 15.62 -3.07 -12.32
CA LEU A 19 14.22 -2.99 -11.88
C LEU A 19 13.99 -3.52 -10.47
N GLN A 20 14.80 -4.47 -10.01
CA GLN A 20 14.65 -5.03 -8.66
C GLN A 20 14.97 -3.98 -7.59
N PRO A 21 14.10 -3.83 -6.57
CA PRO A 21 14.26 -2.81 -5.55
C PRO A 21 15.47 -3.11 -4.66
N ARG A 22 16.10 -2.06 -4.12
CA ARG A 22 17.25 -2.23 -3.22
C ARG A 22 16.81 -2.88 -1.92
N LYS A 23 17.47 -3.98 -1.56
CA LYS A 23 17.17 -4.76 -0.34
C LYS A 23 17.18 -3.87 0.92
N GLU A 24 18.18 -3.02 1.06
CA GLU A 24 18.33 -2.12 2.21
C GLU A 24 17.16 -1.15 2.35
N PHE A 25 16.73 -0.53 1.24
CA PHE A 25 15.57 0.37 1.24
C PHE A 25 14.29 -0.39 1.60
N VAL A 26 14.05 -1.56 0.99
CA VAL A 26 12.89 -2.41 1.26
C VAL A 26 12.81 -2.80 2.73
N GLU A 27 13.94 -3.15 3.35
CA GLU A 27 13.99 -3.49 4.77
C GLU A 27 13.70 -2.29 5.68
N LYS A 28 14.29 -1.13 5.41
CA LYS A 28 14.01 0.12 6.16
C LYS A 28 12.53 0.50 6.06
N ALA A 29 11.98 0.54 4.85
CA ALA A 29 10.57 0.87 4.62
C ALA A 29 9.64 -0.16 5.28
N ARG A 30 9.97 -1.46 5.21
CA ARG A 30 9.20 -2.52 5.88
C ARG A 30 9.15 -2.33 7.40
N ARG A 31 10.28 -1.99 8.02
CA ARG A 31 10.40 -1.70 9.46
C ARG A 31 9.61 -0.44 9.83
N ALA A 32 9.75 0.64 9.06
CA ALA A 32 9.00 1.88 9.27
C ALA A 32 7.48 1.66 9.24
N LEU A 33 6.96 1.00 8.21
CA LEU A 33 5.53 0.68 8.13
C LEU A 33 5.07 -0.31 9.21
N GLY A 34 5.98 -1.16 9.70
CA GLY A 34 5.70 -2.04 10.84
C GLY A 34 5.55 -1.25 12.15
N ALA A 35 6.45 -0.31 12.42
CA ALA A 35 6.39 0.57 13.58
C ALA A 35 5.15 1.48 13.55
N LEU A 36 4.83 2.06 12.38
CA LEU A 36 3.60 2.83 12.20
C LEU A 36 2.34 1.99 12.49
N ALA A 37 2.28 0.76 11.97
CA ALA A 37 1.16 -0.15 12.24
C ALA A 37 1.03 -0.52 13.72
N ALA A 38 2.15 -0.64 14.45
CA ALA A 38 2.15 -0.87 15.89
C ALA A 38 1.62 0.35 16.64
N ALA A 39 2.11 1.56 16.33
CA ALA A 39 1.65 2.81 16.94
C ALA A 39 0.14 3.06 16.74
N LEU A 40 -0.37 2.78 15.54
CA LEU A 40 -1.81 2.89 15.25
C LEU A 40 -2.64 1.88 16.08
N ARG A 41 -2.12 0.67 16.29
CA ARG A 41 -2.80 -0.37 17.08
C ARG A 41 -2.81 -0.05 18.57
N GLU A 42 -1.69 0.44 19.11
CA GLU A 42 -1.55 0.78 20.53
C GLU A 42 -2.49 1.92 20.94
N ARG A 43 -2.68 2.93 20.08
CA ARG A 43 -3.59 4.05 20.36
C ARG A 43 -5.04 3.60 20.50
N GLY A 44 -5.53 2.77 19.59
CA GLY A 44 -6.91 2.24 19.61
C GLY A 44 -7.14 1.11 20.63
N GLY A 45 -6.08 0.64 21.31
CA GLY A 45 -6.17 -0.41 22.34
C GLY A 45 -6.24 0.11 23.77
N ARG A 46 -6.10 1.43 23.98
CA ARG A 46 -6.16 2.03 25.33
C ARG A 46 -7.59 2.05 25.84
N LEU A 47 -7.80 1.56 27.07
CA LEU A 47 -9.12 1.55 27.72
C LEU A 47 -9.64 2.99 27.82
N GLY A 48 -10.85 3.25 27.30
CA GLY A 48 -11.44 4.60 27.28
C GLY A 48 -10.91 5.55 26.20
N ALA A 49 -10.09 5.09 25.26
CA ALA A 49 -9.72 5.89 24.10
C ALA A 49 -10.92 6.13 23.19
N ALA A 50 -11.10 7.38 22.74
CA ALA A 50 -12.12 7.73 21.75
C ALA A 50 -11.82 7.16 20.34
N ALA A 51 -10.58 6.69 20.11
CA ALA A 51 -10.14 6.19 18.82
C ALA A 51 -10.56 4.72 18.58
N PRO A 52 -10.97 4.35 17.36
CA PRO A 52 -11.40 2.99 17.05
C PRO A 52 -10.26 1.97 17.13
N ARG A 53 -10.59 0.73 17.46
CA ARG A 53 -9.62 -0.35 17.59
C ARG A 53 -9.20 -0.85 16.20
N VAL A 54 -7.89 -1.03 16.03
CA VAL A 54 -7.34 -1.68 14.83
C VAL A 54 -7.52 -3.19 14.94
N LEU A 55 -8.36 -3.76 14.06
CA LEU A 55 -8.60 -5.19 13.94
C LEU A 55 -7.43 -5.89 13.25
N LYS A 56 -6.94 -5.31 12.15
CA LYS A 56 -5.94 -5.91 11.26
C LYS A 56 -5.24 -4.84 10.44
N THR A 57 -3.98 -5.09 10.09
CA THR A 57 -3.21 -4.24 9.18
C THR A 57 -2.69 -5.07 8.01
N VAL A 58 -2.90 -4.60 6.79
CA VAL A 58 -2.52 -5.33 5.56
C VAL A 58 -1.73 -4.42 4.63
N LYS A 59 -0.63 -4.95 4.08
CA LYS A 59 0.18 -4.27 3.07
C LYS A 59 -0.32 -4.64 1.68
N GLY A 60 -0.87 -3.66 0.97
CA GLY A 60 -1.21 -3.67 -0.45
C GLY A 60 -0.18 -2.87 -1.26
N GLY A 61 -0.62 -2.25 -2.35
CA GLY A 61 0.27 -1.55 -3.28
C GLY A 61 1.26 -2.49 -3.97
N SER A 62 2.15 -1.95 -4.79
CA SER A 62 3.16 -2.76 -5.48
C SER A 62 4.14 -3.41 -4.51
N SER A 63 4.46 -2.75 -3.40
CA SER A 63 5.23 -3.33 -2.28
C SER A 63 4.57 -4.61 -1.74
N GLY A 64 3.28 -4.55 -1.38
CA GLY A 64 2.54 -5.72 -0.87
C GLY A 64 2.34 -6.83 -1.91
N ARG A 65 2.17 -6.45 -3.19
CA ARG A 65 2.07 -7.38 -4.33
C ARG A 65 3.41 -8.00 -4.74
N GLY A 66 4.53 -7.51 -4.22
CA GLY A 66 5.87 -7.98 -4.57
C GLY A 66 6.29 -7.58 -5.99
N THR A 67 5.81 -6.45 -6.47
CA THR A 67 6.05 -5.89 -7.82
C THR A 67 6.49 -4.43 -7.75
N ALA A 68 7.18 -4.06 -6.66
CA ALA A 68 7.79 -2.74 -6.49
C ALA A 68 9.02 -2.61 -7.39
N LEU A 69 9.17 -1.44 -8.03
CA LEU A 69 10.34 -1.11 -8.83
C LEU A 69 11.41 -0.44 -7.95
N LYS A 70 12.65 -0.50 -8.39
CA LYS A 70 13.75 0.33 -7.88
C LYS A 70 13.51 1.80 -8.23
N GLY A 71 13.93 2.71 -7.35
CA GLY A 71 13.89 4.14 -7.65
C GLY A 71 12.48 4.71 -7.72
N GLY A 72 11.60 4.23 -6.83
CA GLY A 72 10.22 4.69 -6.75
C GLY A 72 9.22 3.54 -6.75
N CYS A 73 8.41 3.45 -5.70
CA CYS A 73 7.34 2.47 -5.61
C CYS A 73 6.16 2.96 -4.77
N ASP A 74 5.03 2.27 -4.89
CA ASP A 74 3.84 2.50 -4.09
C ASP A 74 3.63 1.40 -3.03
N SER A 75 3.12 1.79 -1.87
CA SER A 75 2.63 0.89 -0.83
C SER A 75 1.28 1.36 -0.31
N GLU A 76 0.32 0.45 -0.22
CA GLU A 76 -0.96 0.72 0.42
C GLU A 76 -0.92 0.06 1.80
N LEU A 77 -1.13 0.81 2.88
CA LEU A 77 -1.26 0.27 4.22
C LEU A 77 -2.72 0.35 4.64
N VAL A 78 -3.42 -0.77 4.53
CA VAL A 78 -4.84 -0.86 4.89
C VAL A 78 -4.99 -1.15 6.37
N ILE A 79 -5.74 -0.30 7.06
CA ILE A 79 -6.04 -0.41 8.49
C ILE A 79 -7.51 -0.77 8.64
N PHE A 80 -7.77 -2.01 9.06
CA PHE A 80 -9.11 -2.47 9.32
C PHE A 80 -9.53 -2.04 10.72
N LEU A 81 -10.61 -1.26 10.81
CA LEU A 81 -11.10 -0.69 12.06
C LEU A 81 -12.39 -1.38 12.51
N ASP A 82 -12.56 -1.51 13.82
CA ASP A 82 -13.74 -2.15 14.40
C ASP A 82 -14.99 -1.27 14.34
N CYS A 83 -14.83 0.04 14.19
CA CYS A 83 -15.93 0.98 14.10
C CYS A 83 -16.72 0.91 12.78
N PHE A 84 -16.15 0.33 11.73
CA PHE A 84 -16.86 0.08 10.48
C PHE A 84 -17.59 -1.27 10.56
N LYS A 85 -18.93 -1.22 10.46
CA LYS A 85 -19.82 -2.39 10.40
C LYS A 85 -20.39 -2.62 9.01
N SER A 86 -20.28 -1.63 8.13
CA SER A 86 -20.75 -1.67 6.75
C SER A 86 -19.80 -0.96 5.79
N TYR A 87 -20.04 -1.09 4.48
CA TYR A 87 -19.34 -0.32 3.46
C TYR A 87 -19.62 1.19 3.57
N VAL A 88 -20.87 1.58 3.88
CA VAL A 88 -21.27 2.99 3.94
C VAL A 88 -20.66 3.72 5.15
N ASP A 89 -20.33 3.01 6.23
CA ASP A 89 -19.69 3.60 7.41
C ASP A 89 -18.31 4.20 7.07
N GLN A 90 -17.57 3.57 6.14
CA GLN A 90 -16.28 4.09 5.68
C GLN A 90 -16.43 5.45 5.01
N ARG A 91 -17.55 5.71 4.35
CA ARG A 91 -17.83 7.00 3.70
C ARG A 91 -18.23 8.04 4.73
N ALA A 92 -19.11 7.68 5.66
CA ALA A 92 -19.62 8.59 6.68
C ALA A 92 -18.53 9.09 7.64
N ARG A 93 -17.63 8.20 8.09
CA ARG A 93 -16.61 8.52 9.10
C ARG A 93 -15.22 8.78 8.53
N ARG A 94 -15.10 8.85 7.21
CA ARG A 94 -13.81 8.93 6.49
C ARG A 94 -12.92 10.06 6.98
N ALA A 95 -13.47 11.28 7.03
CA ALA A 95 -12.72 12.50 7.34
C ALA A 95 -12.20 12.51 8.79
N GLU A 96 -13.06 12.13 9.74
CA GLU A 96 -12.74 11.96 11.16
C GLU A 96 -11.55 10.99 11.33
N ILE A 97 -11.67 9.78 10.78
CA ILE A 97 -10.64 8.75 10.91
C ILE A 97 -9.32 9.16 10.25
N LEU A 98 -9.36 9.77 9.06
CA LEU A 98 -8.13 10.22 8.39
C LEU A 98 -7.43 11.34 9.17
N SER A 99 -8.19 12.25 9.79
CA SER A 99 -7.64 13.28 10.67
C SER A 99 -6.94 12.68 11.89
N GLU A 100 -7.56 11.69 12.53
CA GLU A 100 -6.93 10.98 13.65
C GLU A 100 -5.66 10.23 13.24
N MET A 101 -5.71 9.55 12.08
CA MET A 101 -4.57 8.85 11.50
C MET A 101 -3.42 9.80 11.19
N ARG A 102 -3.72 11.02 10.71
CA ARG A 102 -2.72 12.07 10.46
C ARG A 102 -1.99 12.46 11.74
N ALA A 103 -2.73 12.76 12.80
CA ALA A 103 -2.14 13.07 14.11
C ALA A 103 -1.29 11.91 14.64
N SER A 104 -1.76 10.67 14.45
CA SER A 104 -1.00 9.46 14.82
C SER A 104 0.31 9.32 14.03
N LEU A 105 0.28 9.61 12.73
CA LEU A 105 1.45 9.54 11.87
C LEU A 105 2.50 10.60 12.27
N GLU A 106 2.06 11.83 12.55
CA GLU A 106 2.94 12.92 13.00
C GLU A 106 3.54 12.66 14.37
N SER A 107 2.76 12.09 15.30
CA SER A 107 3.26 11.66 16.61
C SER A 107 4.26 10.51 16.49
N TRP A 108 3.97 9.52 15.65
CA TRP A 108 4.89 8.41 15.38
C TRP A 108 6.23 8.92 14.81
N TRP A 109 6.19 9.91 13.92
CA TRP A 109 7.40 10.43 13.28
C TRP A 109 8.27 11.32 14.18
N GLN A 110 7.87 11.59 15.42
CA GLN A 110 8.75 12.22 16.42
C GLN A 110 9.99 11.36 16.73
N ASN A 111 9.90 10.04 16.51
CA ASN A 111 11.04 9.12 16.58
C ASN A 111 11.29 8.53 15.18
N PRO A 112 11.97 9.27 14.28
CA PRO A 112 12.09 8.90 12.88
C PRO A 112 12.95 7.65 12.71
N VAL A 113 12.63 6.86 11.67
CA VAL A 113 13.44 5.70 11.31
C VAL A 113 14.74 6.20 10.66
N PRO A 114 15.92 5.83 11.19
CA PRO A 114 17.20 6.28 10.62
C PRO A 114 17.32 5.95 9.13
N GLY A 115 17.77 6.92 8.35
CA GLY A 115 17.97 6.77 6.91
C GLY A 115 16.72 6.96 6.04
N LEU A 116 15.61 7.42 6.61
CA LEU A 116 14.40 7.80 5.87
C LEU A 116 13.98 9.24 6.19
N ARG A 117 13.42 9.91 5.18
CA ARG A 117 12.74 11.21 5.29
C ARG A 117 11.25 11.02 5.01
N LEU A 118 10.40 11.69 5.78
CA LEU A 118 8.96 11.73 5.57
C LEU A 118 8.57 13.04 4.91
N THR A 119 7.81 12.96 3.82
CA THR A 119 7.18 14.13 3.19
C THR A 119 5.70 13.87 2.91
N PHE A 120 4.93 14.94 2.73
CA PHE A 120 3.52 14.86 2.43
C PHE A 120 3.25 15.48 1.06
N PRO A 121 2.79 14.70 0.07
CA PRO A 121 2.30 15.26 -1.18
C PRO A 121 0.92 15.90 -1.00
N GLU A 122 0.46 16.59 -2.04
CA GLU A 122 -0.94 17.00 -2.16
C GLU A 122 -1.86 15.79 -2.05
N GLN A 123 -2.94 15.91 -1.26
CA GLN A 123 -3.84 14.79 -0.99
C GLN A 123 -4.82 14.64 -2.14
N SER A 124 -4.48 13.77 -3.09
CA SER A 124 -5.22 13.56 -4.35
C SER A 124 -6.22 12.42 -4.30
N VAL A 125 -6.08 11.50 -3.33
CA VAL A 125 -6.91 10.29 -3.24
C VAL A 125 -7.91 10.43 -2.09
N PRO A 126 -9.22 10.58 -2.38
CA PRO A 126 -10.24 10.57 -1.35
C PRO A 126 -10.22 9.25 -0.57
N GLY A 127 -10.20 9.33 0.76
CA GLY A 127 -10.23 8.13 1.60
C GLY A 127 -8.87 7.53 1.92
N ALA A 128 -7.78 8.16 1.51
CA ALA A 128 -6.44 7.78 1.90
C ALA A 128 -5.67 8.98 2.49
N LEU A 129 -4.80 8.71 3.45
CA LEU A 129 -3.75 9.65 3.85
C LEU A 129 -2.47 9.28 3.11
N GLN A 130 -2.01 10.16 2.23
CA GLN A 130 -0.84 9.97 1.40
C GLN A 130 0.39 10.61 2.03
N PHE A 131 1.50 9.88 2.09
CA PHE A 131 2.80 10.37 2.51
C PHE A 131 3.91 9.61 1.79
N ARG A 132 5.12 10.16 1.75
CA ARG A 132 6.27 9.55 1.07
C ARG A 132 7.40 9.30 2.07
N LEU A 133 7.98 8.11 1.99
CA LEU A 133 9.23 7.75 2.67
C LEU A 133 10.35 7.72 1.63
N THR A 134 11.34 8.60 1.77
CA THR A 134 12.48 8.71 0.84
C THR A 134 13.77 8.36 1.54
N SER A 135 14.68 7.63 0.87
CA SER A 135 16.03 7.38 1.36
C SER A 135 16.84 8.68 1.46
N VAL A 136 17.87 8.69 2.30
CA VAL A 136 18.76 9.86 2.47
C VAL A 136 19.57 10.20 1.21
N ASP A 137 19.89 9.20 0.39
CA ASP A 137 20.56 9.36 -0.92
C ASP A 137 19.61 9.83 -2.02
N LEU A 138 18.30 9.93 -1.73
CA LEU A 138 17.22 10.32 -2.65
C LEU A 138 17.05 9.40 -3.86
N GLU A 139 17.74 8.26 -3.89
CA GLU A 139 17.69 7.33 -5.03
C GLU A 139 16.51 6.36 -4.95
N ASP A 140 15.89 6.18 -3.79
CA ASP A 140 14.73 5.32 -3.60
C ASP A 140 13.66 6.01 -2.74
N TRP A 141 12.40 5.91 -3.16
CA TRP A 141 11.26 6.38 -2.39
C TRP A 141 10.08 5.42 -2.45
N MET A 142 9.19 5.56 -1.46
CA MET A 142 7.95 4.82 -1.35
C MET A 142 6.81 5.79 -1.08
N ASP A 143 5.90 5.91 -2.04
CA ASP A 143 4.62 6.59 -1.88
C ASP A 143 3.66 5.67 -1.13
N VAL A 144 3.30 6.08 0.08
CA VAL A 144 2.45 5.32 0.97
C VAL A 144 1.05 5.92 1.00
N SER A 145 0.04 5.08 0.79
CA SER A 145 -1.36 5.41 1.04
C SER A 145 -1.85 4.65 2.26
N LEU A 146 -2.14 5.36 3.35
CA LEU A 146 -2.75 4.80 4.55
C LEU A 146 -4.27 4.85 4.40
N VAL A 147 -4.93 3.69 4.40
CA VAL A 147 -6.34 3.58 4.03
C VAL A 147 -7.14 2.87 5.13
N PRO A 148 -8.08 3.56 5.80
CA PRO A 148 -9.01 2.91 6.72
C PRO A 148 -10.05 2.08 5.94
N ALA A 149 -10.37 0.86 6.39
CA ALA A 149 -11.28 -0.03 5.68
C ALA A 149 -12.15 -0.91 6.60
N PHE A 150 -13.32 -1.31 6.09
CA PHE A 150 -14.20 -2.29 6.72
C PHE A 150 -13.67 -3.71 6.51
N ASN A 151 -13.59 -4.51 7.58
CA ASN A 151 -13.11 -5.89 7.51
C ASN A 151 -14.19 -6.87 7.07
N VAL A 152 -14.74 -6.69 5.87
CA VAL A 152 -15.83 -7.53 5.35
C VAL A 152 -15.44 -9.01 5.19
N LEU A 153 -14.15 -9.29 4.94
CA LEU A 153 -13.63 -10.63 4.79
C LEU A 153 -13.37 -11.33 6.13
N GLY A 154 -13.42 -10.59 7.25
CA GLY A 154 -13.15 -11.12 8.59
C GLY A 154 -11.75 -11.73 8.73
N GLN A 155 -11.70 -12.91 9.34
CA GLN A 155 -10.49 -13.74 9.49
C GLN A 155 -10.40 -14.83 8.39
N ALA A 156 -10.81 -14.53 7.15
CA ALA A 156 -10.72 -15.51 6.08
C ALA A 156 -9.26 -15.96 5.84
N GLY A 157 -9.05 -17.27 5.74
CA GLY A 157 -7.77 -17.87 5.38
C GLY A 157 -7.36 -17.56 3.94
N SER A 158 -6.07 -17.61 3.65
CA SER A 158 -5.54 -17.45 2.29
C SER A 158 -6.15 -18.51 1.35
N GLY A 159 -6.59 -18.09 0.16
CA GLY A 159 -7.14 -19.00 -0.87
C GLY A 159 -8.62 -19.33 -0.71
N VAL A 160 -9.30 -18.81 0.30
CA VAL A 160 -10.74 -19.03 0.49
C VAL A 160 -11.53 -18.05 -0.37
N LYS A 161 -12.43 -18.57 -1.20
CA LYS A 161 -13.39 -17.74 -1.95
C LYS A 161 -14.32 -17.02 -0.96
N PRO A 162 -14.45 -15.68 -1.02
CA PRO A 162 -15.40 -14.96 -0.19
C PRO A 162 -16.83 -15.46 -0.42
N LYS A 163 -17.64 -15.45 0.64
CA LYS A 163 -19.07 -15.73 0.52
C LYS A 163 -19.70 -14.74 -0.46
N PRO A 164 -20.58 -15.16 -1.40
CA PRO A 164 -21.20 -14.24 -2.37
C PRO A 164 -21.89 -13.03 -1.72
N GLN A 165 -22.41 -13.19 -0.50
CA GLN A 165 -23.03 -12.13 0.29
C GLN A 165 -22.11 -10.92 0.53
N VAL A 166 -20.79 -11.13 0.56
CA VAL A 166 -19.79 -10.05 0.67
C VAL A 166 -19.87 -9.10 -0.53
N TYR A 167 -20.09 -9.65 -1.73
CA TYR A 167 -20.19 -8.87 -2.96
C TYR A 167 -21.60 -8.35 -3.21
N SER A 168 -22.65 -9.09 -2.84
CA SER A 168 -24.01 -8.55 -2.96
C SER A 168 -24.23 -7.36 -2.02
N THR A 169 -23.68 -7.38 -0.81
CA THR A 169 -23.73 -6.21 0.10
C THR A 169 -22.89 -5.04 -0.41
N LEU A 170 -21.80 -5.29 -1.15
CA LEU A 170 -21.03 -4.25 -1.83
C LEU A 170 -21.84 -3.59 -2.95
N LEU A 171 -22.51 -4.39 -3.79
CA LEU A 171 -23.37 -3.87 -4.86
C LEU A 171 -24.54 -3.05 -4.29
N ASN A 172 -25.14 -3.53 -3.20
CA ASN A 172 -26.25 -2.87 -2.54
C ASN A 172 -25.85 -1.60 -1.76
N SER A 173 -24.56 -1.33 -1.55
CA SER A 173 -24.11 -0.13 -0.84
C SER A 173 -24.17 1.14 -1.70
N GLY A 174 -24.46 1.02 -3.00
CA GLY A 174 -24.46 2.15 -3.94
C GLY A 174 -23.09 2.84 -4.08
N CYS A 175 -22.00 2.09 -3.82
CA CYS A 175 -20.65 2.64 -3.89
C CYS A 175 -20.22 2.92 -5.33
N GLN A 176 -19.26 3.82 -5.51
CA GLN A 176 -18.63 4.03 -6.81
C GLN A 176 -17.69 2.86 -7.17
N GLY A 177 -17.38 2.73 -8.46
CA GLY A 177 -16.43 1.73 -8.95
C GLY A 177 -15.09 1.83 -8.23
N GLY A 178 -14.70 0.75 -7.54
CA GLY A 178 -13.43 0.68 -6.83
C GLY A 178 -13.36 1.40 -5.47
N GLU A 179 -14.44 2.07 -5.02
CA GLU A 179 -14.43 2.85 -3.78
C GLU A 179 -13.98 2.03 -2.56
N HIS A 180 -14.40 0.77 -2.46
CA HIS A 180 -14.06 -0.13 -1.36
C HIS A 180 -12.99 -1.17 -1.71
N ALA A 181 -12.17 -0.92 -2.73
CA ALA A 181 -11.12 -1.86 -3.15
C ALA A 181 -10.17 -2.26 -2.01
N ALA A 182 -9.93 -1.35 -1.06
CA ALA A 182 -9.11 -1.58 0.14
C ALA A 182 -9.64 -2.72 1.03
N CYS A 183 -10.95 -2.98 1.05
CA CYS A 183 -11.55 -4.09 1.80
C CYS A 183 -11.07 -5.46 1.30
N PHE A 184 -10.64 -5.52 0.03
CA PHE A 184 -10.22 -6.73 -0.66
C PHE A 184 -8.72 -6.78 -0.91
N THR A 185 -7.93 -5.96 -0.21
CA THR A 185 -6.47 -5.88 -0.41
C THR A 185 -5.76 -7.22 -0.26
N GLU A 186 -6.20 -8.09 0.65
CA GLU A 186 -5.61 -9.43 0.79
C GLU A 186 -5.81 -10.27 -0.47
N LEU A 187 -7.00 -10.24 -1.07
CA LEU A 187 -7.30 -10.95 -2.31
C LEU A 187 -6.46 -10.40 -3.47
N ARG A 188 -6.44 -9.06 -3.63
CA ARG A 188 -5.65 -8.37 -4.67
C ARG A 188 -4.15 -8.67 -4.52
N ARG A 189 -3.64 -8.66 -3.29
CA ARG A 189 -2.26 -9.02 -2.97
C ARG A 189 -1.98 -10.46 -3.34
N ASN A 190 -2.79 -11.40 -2.87
CA ASN A 190 -2.56 -12.83 -3.07
C ASN A 190 -2.60 -13.21 -4.55
N PHE A 191 -3.49 -12.58 -5.32
CA PHE A 191 -3.62 -12.81 -6.76
C PHE A 191 -2.32 -12.53 -7.54
N VAL A 192 -1.53 -11.54 -7.12
CA VAL A 192 -0.28 -11.13 -7.79
C VAL A 192 0.97 -11.67 -7.09
N ASN A 193 0.99 -11.65 -5.76
CA ASN A 193 2.19 -11.97 -4.99
C ASN A 193 2.50 -13.47 -4.95
N ILE A 194 1.47 -14.33 -4.97
CA ILE A 194 1.60 -15.80 -4.94
C ILE A 194 1.69 -16.31 -6.39
N ARG A 195 2.76 -15.90 -7.08
CA ARG A 195 3.04 -16.22 -8.48
C ARG A 195 4.53 -16.55 -8.67
N PRO A 196 4.88 -17.32 -9.72
CA PRO A 196 6.28 -17.64 -10.01
C PRO A 196 7.16 -16.39 -10.09
N ALA A 197 8.39 -16.47 -9.59
CA ALA A 197 9.32 -15.33 -9.57
C ALA A 197 9.55 -14.76 -10.98
N LYS A 198 9.61 -15.62 -12.01
CA LYS A 198 9.77 -15.22 -13.41
C LYS A 198 8.59 -14.38 -13.92
N LEU A 199 7.36 -14.72 -13.53
CA LEU A 199 6.18 -13.92 -13.85
C LEU A 199 6.22 -12.56 -13.16
N LYS A 200 6.66 -12.49 -11.90
CA LYS A 200 6.85 -11.22 -11.20
C LYS A 200 7.91 -10.34 -11.88
N ASN A 201 9.00 -10.93 -12.37
CA ASN A 201 10.00 -10.24 -13.17
C ASN A 201 9.41 -9.66 -14.47
N LEU A 202 8.53 -10.41 -15.16
CA LEU A 202 7.81 -9.89 -16.32
C LEU A 202 6.89 -8.71 -15.94
N ILE A 203 6.18 -8.80 -14.82
CA ILE A 203 5.35 -7.69 -14.33
C ILE A 203 6.21 -6.44 -14.05
N LEU A 204 7.41 -6.60 -13.47
CA LEU A 204 8.33 -5.47 -13.29
C LEU A 204 8.73 -4.86 -14.64
N LEU A 205 9.02 -5.69 -15.64
CA LEU A 205 9.38 -5.24 -16.98
C LEU A 205 8.25 -4.44 -17.65
N VAL A 206 7.02 -4.96 -17.61
CA VAL A 206 5.82 -4.28 -18.16
C VAL A 206 5.53 -2.99 -17.41
N LYS A 207 5.64 -3.00 -16.08
CA LYS A 207 5.49 -1.78 -15.29
C LYS A 207 6.53 -0.74 -15.69
N HIS A 208 7.80 -1.13 -15.81
CA HIS A 208 8.86 -0.20 -16.18
C HIS A 208 8.62 0.40 -17.58
N TRP A 209 8.24 -0.42 -18.55
CA TRP A 209 7.82 0.05 -19.87
C TRP A 209 6.69 1.08 -19.79
N TYR A 210 5.64 0.81 -19.01
CA TYR A 210 4.53 1.73 -18.82
C TYR A 210 4.97 3.06 -18.21
N HIS A 211 5.88 3.04 -17.21
CA HIS A 211 6.38 4.27 -16.61
C HIS A 211 7.16 5.12 -17.64
N GLN A 212 7.98 4.51 -18.48
CA GLN A 212 8.71 5.24 -19.54
C GLN A 212 7.77 5.81 -20.61
N ALA A 213 6.65 5.14 -20.89
CA ALA A 213 5.65 5.65 -21.84
C ALA A 213 4.83 6.82 -21.26
N CYS A 214 4.55 6.81 -19.95
CA CYS A 214 3.78 7.86 -19.29
C CYS A 214 4.60 9.08 -18.86
N ASP A 215 5.90 8.90 -18.64
CA ASP A 215 6.83 9.95 -18.28
C ASP A 215 8.09 9.81 -19.15
N PRO A 216 8.00 10.13 -20.46
CA PRO A 216 9.19 10.23 -21.28
C PRO A 216 9.96 11.42 -20.71
N GLY A 217 11.08 11.15 -20.02
CA GLY A 217 11.95 12.21 -19.52
C GLY A 217 12.29 13.23 -20.61
N PRO A 218 12.83 14.41 -20.25
CA PRO A 218 13.07 15.48 -21.22
C PRO A 218 13.87 14.94 -22.41
N SER A 219 13.26 15.04 -23.60
CA SER A 219 13.83 14.74 -24.91
C SER A 219 14.99 15.66 -25.26
#